data_AF-T0JBM3-F1
#
_entry.id   AF-T0JBM3-F1
#
_cell.length_a   1.000
_cell.length_b   1.000
_cell.length_c   1.000
_cell.angle_alpha   90.00
_cell.angle_beta   90.00
_cell.angle_gamma   90.00
#
_symmetry.space_group_name_H-M   'P 1'
#
loop_
_entity.id
_entity.type
_entity.pdbx_description
1 polymer ?
#
loop_
_entity_poly.entity_id
_entity_poly.type
_entity_poly.pdbx_seq_one_letter_code
_entity_poly.pdbx_strand_id
1 'polypeptide(L)'
;MAIFWLILGALIASSFWFVYIKFQAAGKMSVARWILTSISVIWGAFTLAWIVSSIAEGEMQAAGMGLLVFGAILLVLVIVTVRLNSFIPKKKANKVEAA
;
A
#
# COMPACT_ATOMS: atom_id res chain seq x y z
N MET A 1 15.94 -16.24 10.20
CA MET A 1 14.92 -15.22 10.56
C MET A 1 15.44 -13.78 10.55
N ALA A 2 16.60 -13.46 11.13
CA ALA A 2 17.12 -12.07 11.11
C ALA A 2 17.28 -11.47 9.70
N ILE A 3 17.81 -12.24 8.74
CA ILE A 3 17.98 -11.81 7.34
C ILE A 3 16.63 -11.47 6.69
N PHE A 4 15.59 -12.26 6.97
CA PHE A 4 14.24 -11.99 6.47
C PHE A 4 13.72 -10.63 6.95
N TRP A 5 13.85 -10.35 8.25
CA TRP A 5 13.41 -9.07 8.82
C TRP A 5 14.18 -7.88 8.25
N LEU A 6 15.48 -8.04 7.99
CA LEU A 6 16.30 -7.01 7.35
C LEU A 6 15.79 -6.72 5.93
N ILE A 7 15.57 -7.77 5.12
CA ILE A 7 15.04 -7.63 3.75
C ILE A 7 13.65 -7.00 3.77
N LEU A 8 12.78 -7.43 4.70
CA LEU A 8 11.43 -6.88 4.83
C LEU A 8 11.46 -5.40 5.22
N GLY A 9 12.33 -5.01 6.15
CA GLY A 9 12.53 -3.60 6.52
C GLY A 9 13.03 -2.76 5.35
N ALA A 10 14.01 -3.26 4.60
CA ALA A 10 14.50 -2.60 3.38
C ALA A 10 13.40 -2.46 2.32
N LEU A 11 12.55 -3.49 2.16
CA LEU A 11 11.41 -3.46 1.24
C LEU A 11 10.36 -2.42 1.65
N ILE A 12 10.02 -2.34 2.94
CA ILE A 12 9.10 -1.32 3.47
C ILE A 12 9.65 0.09 3.21
N ALA A 13 10.90 0.35 3.59
CA ALA A 13 11.53 1.65 3.39
C ALA A 13 11.58 2.04 1.90
N SER A 14 11.98 1.09 1.04
CA SER A 14 12.02 1.28 -0.41
C SER A 14 10.64 1.55 -1.00
N SER A 15 9.60 0.89 -0.48
CA SER A 15 8.21 1.10 -0.92
C SER A 15 7.72 2.51 -0.61
N PHE A 16 7.97 3.00 0.62
CA PHE A 16 7.65 4.38 0.98
C PHE A 16 8.40 5.39 0.13
N TRP A 17 9.70 5.19 -0.06
CA TRP A 17 10.54 6.04 -0.89
C TRP A 17 10.05 6.11 -2.34
N PHE A 18 9.74 4.95 -2.93
CA PHE A 18 9.21 4.86 -4.29
C PHE A 18 7.89 5.61 -4.46
N VAL A 19 6.94 5.42 -3.54
CA VAL A 19 5.64 6.10 -3.58
C VAL A 19 5.81 7.61 -3.39
N TYR A 20 6.68 8.03 -2.48
CA TYR A 20 7.01 9.43 -2.28
C TYR A 20 7.50 10.08 -3.58
N ILE A 21 8.55 9.54 -4.22
CA ILE A 21 9.05 10.09 -5.50
C ILE A 21 7.94 10.11 -6.56
N LYS A 22 7.22 8.99 -6.73
CA LYS A 22 6.22 8.83 -7.79
C LYS A 22 5.09 9.86 -7.73
N PHE A 23 4.58 10.16 -6.53
CA PHE A 23 3.42 11.04 -6.38
C PHE A 23 3.79 12.47 -5.98
N GLN A 24 4.91 12.67 -5.28
CA GLN A 24 5.42 14.01 -4.97
C GLN A 24 5.89 14.72 -6.24
N ALA A 25 6.65 14.04 -7.11
CA ALA A 25 7.09 14.62 -8.38
C ALA A 25 5.92 14.98 -9.31
N ALA A 26 4.80 14.28 -9.18
CA ALA A 26 3.59 14.54 -9.95
C ALA A 26 2.68 15.63 -9.34
N GLY A 27 3.01 16.18 -8.16
CA GLY A 27 2.16 17.12 -7.42
C GLY A 27 0.82 16.51 -6.99
N LYS A 28 0.71 15.17 -6.95
CA LYS A 28 -0.52 14.44 -6.67
C LYS A 28 -0.55 13.87 -5.26
N MET A 29 0.44 14.18 -4.43
CA MET A 29 0.52 13.66 -3.07
C MET A 29 -0.51 14.35 -2.17
N SER A 30 -1.42 13.58 -1.59
CA SER A 30 -2.40 14.05 -0.61
C SER A 30 -2.24 13.29 0.70
N VAL A 31 -2.68 13.88 1.80
CA VAL A 31 -2.68 13.23 3.12
C VAL A 31 -3.41 11.89 3.06
N ALA A 32 -4.56 11.84 2.38
CA ALA A 32 -5.33 10.61 2.20
C ALA A 32 -4.54 9.53 1.43
N ARG A 33 -3.83 9.91 0.35
CA ARG A 33 -2.98 8.95 -0.38
C ARG A 33 -1.83 8.47 0.49
N TRP A 34 -1.23 9.35 1.30
CA TRP A 34 -0.15 8.97 2.20
C TRP A 34 -0.60 7.97 3.25
N ILE A 35 -1.75 8.21 3.90
CA ILE A 35 -2.35 7.28 4.87
C ILE A 35 -2.64 5.92 4.22
N LEU A 36 -3.31 5.92 3.05
CA LEU A 36 -3.62 4.69 2.33
C LEU A 36 -2.38 3.92 1.89
N THR A 37 -1.32 4.63 1.48
CA THR A 37 -0.01 4.05 1.18
C THR A 37 0.56 3.38 2.43
N SER A 38 0.57 4.07 3.57
CA SER A 38 1.11 3.52 4.82
C SER A 38 0.39 2.25 5.23
N ILE A 39 -0.94 2.25 5.18
CA ILE A 39 -1.76 1.07 5.45
C ILE A 39 -1.40 -0.06 4.48
N SER A 40 -1.34 0.23 3.18
CA SER A 40 -1.02 -0.78 2.14
C SER A 40 0.37 -1.40 2.34
N VAL A 41 1.38 -0.58 2.63
CA VAL A 41 2.76 -1.06 2.81
C VAL A 41 2.89 -1.90 4.08
N ILE A 42 2.32 -1.46 5.20
CA ILE A 42 2.34 -2.22 6.45
C ILE A 42 1.56 -3.53 6.29
N TRP A 43 0.40 -3.50 5.64
CA TRP A 43 -0.41 -4.69 5.38
C TRP A 43 0.31 -5.69 4.46
N GLY A 44 0.99 -5.19 3.44
CA GLY A 44 1.83 -6.02 2.56
C GLY A 44 2.99 -6.67 3.31
N ALA A 45 3.66 -5.92 4.19
CA ALA A 45 4.71 -6.47 5.03
C ALA A 45 4.19 -7.53 6.01
N PHE A 46 3.04 -7.30 6.63
CA PHE A 46 2.35 -8.28 7.45
C PHE A 46 2.03 -9.55 6.68
N THR A 47 1.49 -9.43 5.46
CA THR A 47 1.16 -10.57 4.60
C THR A 47 2.38 -11.42 4.30
N LEU A 48 3.52 -10.80 3.96
CA LEU A 48 4.77 -11.50 3.71
C LEU A 48 5.33 -12.15 4.98
N ALA A 49 5.30 -11.45 6.11
CA ALA A 49 5.72 -11.99 7.40
C ALA A 49 4.90 -13.21 7.82
N TRP A 50 3.57 -13.16 7.63
CA TRP A 50 2.69 -14.28 7.87
C TRP A 50 3.09 -15.51 7.05
N ILE A 51 3.22 -15.34 5.72
CA ILE A 51 3.56 -16.44 4.81
C ILE A 51 4.89 -17.08 5.21
N VAL A 52 5.92 -16.27 5.45
CA VAL A 52 7.25 -16.78 5.80
C VAL A 52 7.24 -17.47 7.16
N SER A 53 6.51 -16.94 8.16
CA SER A 53 6.38 -17.60 9.47
C SER A 53 5.68 -18.94 9.35
N SER A 54 4.52 -18.99 8.67
CA SER A 54 3.76 -20.23 8.49
C SER A 54 4.56 -21.29 7.72
N ILE A 55 5.33 -20.91 6.69
CA ILE A 55 6.22 -21.85 5.99
C ILE A 55 7.30 -22.38 6.93
N ALA A 56 7.90 -21.52 7.75
CA ALA A 56 8.93 -21.92 8.69
C ALA A 56 8.43 -22.83 9.81
N GLU A 57 7.16 -22.71 10.17
CA GLU A 57 6.46 -23.56 11.14
C GLU A 57 5.91 -24.86 10.52
N GLY A 58 6.05 -25.04 9.19
CA GLY A 58 5.57 -26.22 8.48
C GLY A 58 4.07 -26.17 8.12
N GLU A 59 3.40 -25.05 8.40
CA GLU A 59 1.97 -24.84 8.14
C GLU A 59 1.71 -24.30 6.73
N MET A 60 2.02 -25.10 5.70
CA MET A 60 1.87 -24.70 4.30
C MET A 60 0.45 -24.26 3.92
N GLN A 61 -0.58 -24.87 4.54
CA GLN A 61 -1.97 -24.49 4.33
C GLN A 61 -2.27 -23.10 4.91
N ALA A 62 -1.75 -22.77 6.10
CA ALA A 62 -1.91 -21.45 6.71
C ALA A 62 -1.19 -20.36 5.90
N ALA A 63 -0.02 -20.68 5.33
CA ALA A 63 0.68 -19.80 4.41
C ALA A 63 -0.16 -19.50 3.15
N GLY A 64 -0.75 -20.54 2.54
CA GLY A 64 -1.60 -20.41 1.36
C GLY A 64 -2.88 -19.61 1.63
N MET A 65 -3.57 -19.92 2.73
CA MET A 65 -4.78 -19.18 3.12
C MET A 65 -4.47 -17.73 3.47
N GLY A 66 -3.36 -17.47 4.17
CA GLY A 66 -2.90 -16.12 4.48
C GLY A 66 -2.62 -15.30 3.22
N LEU A 67 -1.97 -15.89 2.21
CA LEU A 67 -1.77 -15.23 0.92
C LEU A 67 -3.09 -14.90 0.23
N LEU A 68 -4.04 -15.84 0.18
CA LEU A 68 -5.32 -15.62 -0.50
C LEU A 68 -6.13 -14.51 0.18
N VAL A 69 -6.25 -14.55 1.51
CA VAL A 69 -7.06 -13.60 2.26
C VAL A 69 -6.37 -12.24 2.38
N PHE A 70 -5.15 -12.21 2.91
CA PHE A 70 -4.45 -10.95 3.15
C PHE A 70 -3.94 -10.33 1.85
N GLY A 71 -3.54 -11.15 0.87
CA GLY A 71 -3.16 -10.68 -0.46
C GLY A 71 -4.33 -10.11 -1.26
N ALA A 72 -5.54 -10.67 -1.15
CA ALA A 72 -6.74 -10.07 -1.74
C ALA A 72 -7.05 -8.70 -1.12
N ILE A 73 -6.96 -8.58 0.21
CA ILE A 73 -7.12 -7.29 0.91
C ILE A 73 -6.05 -6.30 0.45
N LEU A 74 -4.79 -6.75 0.34
CA LEU A 74 -3.69 -5.92 -0.15
C LEU A 74 -3.96 -5.39 -1.56
N LEU A 75 -4.44 -6.24 -2.46
CA LEU A 75 -4.79 -5.83 -3.83
C LEU A 75 -5.86 -4.73 -3.83
N VAL A 76 -6.92 -4.88 -3.02
CA VAL A 76 -7.96 -3.86 -2.87
C VAL A 76 -7.37 -2.54 -2.37
N LEU A 77 -6.54 -2.59 -1.31
CA LEU A 77 -5.89 -1.41 -0.75
C LEU A 77 -5.01 -0.68 -1.79
N VAL A 78 -4.21 -1.42 -2.56
CA VAL A 78 -3.35 -0.87 -3.61
C VAL A 78 -4.19 -0.23 -4.72
N ILE A 79 -5.24 -0.90 -5.18
CA ILE A 79 -6.14 -0.38 -6.23
C ILE A 79 -6.78 0.94 -5.76
N VAL A 80 -7.32 0.97 -4.54
CA VAL A 80 -7.93 2.18 -3.96
C VAL A 80 -6.90 3.32 -3.86
N THR A 81 -5.68 3.03 -3.38
CA THR A 81 -4.60 4.01 -3.25
C THR A 81 -4.21 4.65 -4.59
N VAL A 82 -4.06 3.82 -5.64
CA VAL A 82 -3.68 4.29 -6.99
C VAL A 82 -4.82 5.06 -7.64
N ARG A 83 -6.07 4.60 -7.48
CA ARG A 83 -7.25 5.19 -8.11
C ARG A 83 -7.88 6.33 -7.33
N LEU A 84 -7.33 6.72 -6.16
CA LEU A 84 -7.89 7.76 -5.29
C LEU A 84 -8.28 9.07 -6.04
N ASN A 85 -7.45 9.54 -6.99
CA ASN A 85 -7.75 10.78 -7.72
C ASN A 85 -8.89 10.64 -8.74
N SER A 86 -9.22 9.42 -9.16
CA SER A 86 -10.35 9.14 -10.04
C SER A 86 -11.68 9.12 -9.26
N PHE A 87 -11.63 8.91 -7.95
CA PHE A 87 -12.81 8.88 -7.08
C PHE A 87 -13.15 10.23 -6.46
N ILE A 88 -12.24 11.21 -6.48
CA ILE A 88 -12.51 12.57 -6.00
C ILE A 88 -13.02 13.40 -7.19
N PRO A 89 -14.32 13.74 -7.26
CA PRO A 89 -14.82 14.63 -8.31
C PRO A 89 -14.15 16.00 -8.18
N LYS A 90 -13.61 16.51 -9.29
CA LYS A 90 -13.16 17.91 -9.34
C LYS A 90 -14.37 18.80 -9.08
N LYS A 91 -14.41 19.46 -7.92
CA LYS A 91 -15.36 20.54 -7.66
C LYS A 91 -15.18 21.54 -8.81
N LYS A 92 -16.19 21.69 -9.68
CA LYS A 92 -16.21 22.77 -10.68
C LYS A 92 -16.05 24.05 -9.88
N ALA A 93 -14.92 24.74 -10.03
CA ALA A 93 -14.81 26.11 -9.57
C ALA A 93 -15.89 26.88 -10.31
N ASN A 94 -16.94 27.29 -9.61
CA ASN A 94 -17.84 28.32 -10.13
C ASN A 94 -16.93 29.50 -10.44
N LYS A 95 -16.76 29.80 -11.73
CA LYS A 95 -16.38 31.14 -12.17
C LYS A 95 -17.41 32.06 -11.53
N VAL A 96 -17.03 32.72 -10.44
CA VAL A 96 -17.74 33.91 -9.99
C VAL A 96 -17.46 34.91 -11.09
N GLU A 97 -18.49 35.14 -11.89
CA GLU A 97 -18.50 36.11 -12.96
C GLU A 97 -18.07 37.47 -12.42
N ALA A 98 -17.28 38.15 -13.24
CA ALA A 98 -16.93 39.54 -13.04
C ALA A 98 -18.20 40.38 -12.87
N ALA A 99 -18.20 41.25 -11.87
CA ALA A 99 -19.03 42.45 -11.80
C ALA A 99 -18.18 43.56 -11.16
#